data_AF-A0A478FSK8-F1
#
_entry.id   AF-A0A478FSK8-F1
#
_cell.length_a   1.000
_cell.length_b   1.000
_cell.length_c   1.000
_cell.angle_alpha   90.00
_cell.angle_beta   90.00
_cell.angle_gamma   90.00
#
_symmetry.space_group_name_H-M   'P 1'
#
loop_
_entity.id
_entity.type
_entity.pdbx_description
1 polymer ?
#
loop_
_entity_poly.entity_id
_entity_poly.type
_entity_poly.pdbx_seq_one_letter_code
_entity_poly.pdbx_strand_id
1 'polypeptide(L)'
;MSALVKGASGIGAGTLIIGGGYGLATHVISVRYTTLKESQTTLYAVGTIGGNNKDEFVDPIFEGNEKWWNYVYKNVFEEDKKRNDISISNEFENVANAFLKGISDNNKTYLNQVCHAALLKTEKTTVNTTYIQNVWRYCSTSPDLFFRSKGTEPKPKTLAEANSQVETDKLSGIGNNKNDLVADIKDNEDWWNWAFSNRLESLKKDANNISDTFKAVTSGYGTDENNSLSKVCDAQYKKPSSDFSDDSTNTDGKYKLKQDVDRFCTLGKNKKLSLS
;
A
#
# COMPACT_ATOMS: atom_id res chain seq x y z
N MET A 1 4.06 -36.94 -32.80
CA MET A 1 2.67 -36.98 -32.28
C MET A 1 2.68 -36.40 -30.88
N SER A 2 2.47 -35.09 -30.76
CA SER A 2 2.39 -34.43 -29.45
C SER A 2 0.94 -34.43 -28.98
N ALA A 3 0.68 -35.17 -27.91
CA ALA A 3 -0.63 -35.26 -27.28
C ALA A 3 -0.96 -33.92 -26.59
N LEU A 4 -2.00 -33.27 -27.08
CA LEU A 4 -2.58 -32.07 -26.51
C LEU A 4 -3.49 -32.50 -25.37
N VAL A 5 -2.95 -32.53 -24.15
CA VAL A 5 -3.72 -32.82 -22.93
C VAL A 5 -4.60 -31.61 -22.63
N LYS A 6 -5.87 -31.68 -23.04
CA LYS A 6 -6.92 -30.76 -22.57
C LYS A 6 -7.28 -31.13 -21.14
N GLY A 7 -6.51 -30.62 -20.18
CA GLY A 7 -6.86 -30.69 -18.77
C GLY A 7 -8.08 -29.80 -18.52
N ALA A 8 -9.20 -30.40 -18.10
CA ALA A 8 -10.35 -29.68 -17.60
C ALA A 8 -9.99 -29.10 -16.23
N SER A 9 -9.68 -27.82 -16.17
CA SER A 9 -9.56 -27.09 -14.92
C SER A 9 -10.97 -26.79 -14.40
N GLY A 10 -11.30 -27.35 -13.24
CA GLY A 10 -12.44 -26.89 -12.45
C GLY A 10 -12.20 -25.44 -12.06
N ILE A 11 -12.83 -24.51 -12.79
CA ILE A 11 -12.77 -23.09 -12.50
C ILE A 11 -13.57 -22.86 -11.22
N GLY A 12 -12.88 -22.71 -10.10
CA GLY A 12 -13.45 -22.06 -8.93
C GLY A 12 -13.84 -20.65 -9.36
N ALA A 13 -15.13 -20.35 -9.35
CA ALA A 13 -15.61 -19.00 -9.61
C ALA A 13 -15.79 -18.31 -8.26
N GLY A 14 -15.05 -17.24 -8.02
CA GLY A 14 -15.33 -16.34 -6.91
C GLY A 14 -16.69 -15.67 -7.11
N THR A 15 -17.60 -15.83 -6.16
CA THR A 15 -18.80 -14.99 -6.04
C THR A 15 -18.58 -13.99 -4.92
N LEU A 16 -18.39 -12.72 -5.28
CA LEU A 16 -18.54 -11.64 -4.31
C LEU A 16 -20.02 -11.30 -4.15
N ILE A 17 -20.50 -11.42 -2.91
CA ILE A 17 -21.73 -10.77 -2.48
C ILE A 17 -21.33 -9.37 -2.06
N ILE A 18 -21.45 -8.39 -2.97
CA ILE A 18 -21.24 -6.99 -2.64
C ILE A 18 -22.48 -6.51 -1.88
N GLY A 19 -22.51 -6.79 -0.58
CA GLY A 19 -23.54 -6.34 0.33
C GLY A 19 -23.01 -5.28 1.29
N GLY A 20 -23.39 -4.02 1.08
CA GLY A 20 -23.65 -3.08 2.18
C GLY A 20 -22.78 -1.82 2.31
N GLY A 21 -23.46 -0.66 2.22
CA GLY A 21 -23.11 0.63 2.84
C GLY A 21 -22.92 1.77 1.84
N TYR A 22 -23.76 2.79 1.66
CA TYR A 22 -24.99 3.26 2.30
C TYR A 22 -26.00 3.61 1.18
N GLY A 23 -27.25 3.11 1.24
CA GLY A 23 -28.37 3.73 0.53
C GLY A 23 -29.10 2.93 -0.57
N LEU A 24 -28.64 1.75 -1.00
CA LEU A 24 -29.35 0.95 -2.01
C LEU A 24 -29.38 -0.55 -1.66
N ALA A 25 -30.28 -0.92 -0.76
CA ALA A 25 -30.69 -2.32 -0.62
C ALA A 25 -31.61 -2.67 -1.79
N THR A 26 -31.24 -3.65 -2.64
CA THR A 26 -32.13 -4.74 -3.16
C THR A 26 -31.61 -5.51 -4.38
N HIS A 27 -30.46 -5.21 -5.02
CA HIS A 27 -29.99 -6.02 -6.16
C HIS A 27 -28.64 -6.68 -5.89
N VAL A 28 -28.69 -7.86 -5.27
CA VAL A 28 -27.53 -8.75 -5.10
C VAL A 28 -27.20 -9.38 -6.46
N ILE A 29 -26.60 -8.62 -7.37
CA ILE A 29 -26.04 -9.18 -8.58
C ILE A 29 -24.70 -9.81 -8.16
N SER A 30 -24.68 -11.13 -7.99
CA SER A 30 -23.42 -11.86 -7.84
C SER A 30 -22.68 -11.82 -9.19
N VAL A 31 -21.94 -10.75 -9.43
CA VAL A 31 -21.11 -10.66 -10.63
C VAL A 31 -19.92 -11.58 -10.42
N ARG A 32 -19.89 -12.70 -11.16
CA ARG A 32 -18.77 -13.64 -11.13
C ARG A 32 -17.55 -13.01 -11.78
N TYR A 33 -16.39 -13.38 -11.25
CA TYR A 33 -15.09 -13.03 -11.80
C TYR A 33 -14.12 -14.21 -11.65
N THR A 34 -13.02 -14.13 -12.38
CA THR A 34 -11.87 -15.03 -12.34
C THR A 34 -10.65 -14.20 -11.98
N THR A 35 -9.97 -14.57 -10.92
CA THR A 35 -8.71 -13.95 -10.47
C THR A 35 -7.53 -14.33 -11.34
N LEU A 36 -6.39 -13.64 -11.19
CA LEU A 36 -5.13 -14.03 -11.83
C LEU A 36 -4.70 -15.45 -11.45
N LYS A 37 -4.99 -15.87 -10.22
CA LYS A 37 -4.68 -17.22 -9.73
C LYS A 37 -5.57 -18.27 -10.40
N GLU A 38 -6.88 -18.02 -10.48
CA GLU A 38 -7.86 -18.95 -11.06
C GLU A 38 -7.71 -19.09 -12.58
N SER A 39 -7.36 -18.01 -13.29
CA SER A 39 -7.11 -18.05 -14.74
C SER A 39 -5.80 -18.76 -15.11
N GLN A 40 -4.93 -19.01 -14.12
CA GLN A 40 -3.60 -19.60 -14.30
C GLN A 40 -2.71 -18.81 -15.27
N THR A 41 -2.95 -17.51 -15.40
CA THR A 41 -2.17 -16.65 -16.28
C THR A 41 -0.72 -16.51 -15.78
N THR A 42 0.24 -16.65 -16.70
CA THR A 42 1.68 -16.49 -16.44
C THR A 42 2.18 -15.08 -16.75
N LEU A 43 1.30 -14.16 -17.18
CA LEU A 43 1.68 -12.81 -17.61
C LEU A 43 2.24 -11.94 -16.46
N TYR A 44 1.87 -12.25 -15.21
CA TYR A 44 2.26 -11.46 -14.04
C TYR A 44 3.32 -12.21 -13.24
N ALA A 45 4.57 -11.74 -13.36
CA ALA A 45 5.73 -12.32 -12.71
C ALA A 45 5.78 -11.96 -11.20
N VAL A 46 6.37 -12.86 -10.40
CA VAL A 46 6.66 -12.58 -8.98
C VAL A 46 7.49 -11.30 -8.87
N GLY A 47 7.12 -10.40 -7.96
CA GLY A 47 7.72 -9.08 -7.81
C GLY A 47 6.94 -7.94 -8.49
N THR A 48 5.92 -8.23 -9.30
CA THR A 48 4.94 -7.24 -9.76
C THR A 48 3.74 -7.15 -8.82
N ILE A 49 2.97 -6.06 -8.92
CA ILE A 49 1.75 -5.85 -8.12
C ILE A 49 0.79 -7.05 -8.28
N GLY A 50 0.51 -7.45 -9.53
CA GLY A 50 -0.35 -8.60 -9.82
C GLY A 50 0.28 -9.94 -9.43
N GLY A 51 1.59 -10.10 -9.64
CA GLY A 51 2.27 -11.36 -9.38
C GLY A 51 2.34 -11.73 -7.89
N ASN A 52 2.43 -10.73 -7.01
CA ASN A 52 2.48 -10.95 -5.56
C ASN A 52 1.10 -11.12 -4.91
N ASN A 53 0.01 -10.77 -5.61
CA ASN A 53 -1.35 -10.74 -5.07
C ASN A 53 -2.35 -11.40 -6.04
N LYS A 54 -1.99 -12.57 -6.59
CA LYS A 54 -2.74 -13.21 -7.71
C LYS A 54 -4.17 -13.61 -7.36
N ASP A 55 -4.44 -13.92 -6.11
CA ASP A 55 -5.78 -14.23 -5.58
C ASP A 55 -6.63 -12.99 -5.31
N GLU A 56 -5.99 -11.82 -5.17
CA GLU A 56 -6.68 -10.58 -4.85
C GLU A 56 -7.06 -9.77 -6.09
N PHE A 57 -6.41 -10.00 -7.23
CA PHE A 57 -6.67 -9.24 -8.46
C PHE A 57 -7.50 -10.02 -9.47
N VAL A 58 -8.50 -9.34 -10.04
CA VAL A 58 -9.30 -9.86 -11.15
C VAL A 58 -8.45 -9.87 -12.42
N ASP A 59 -8.52 -10.96 -13.19
CA ASP A 59 -7.77 -11.06 -14.43
C ASP A 59 -8.30 -10.05 -15.47
N PRO A 60 -7.51 -9.02 -15.85
CA PRO A 60 -7.97 -7.99 -16.76
C PRO A 60 -8.06 -8.46 -18.22
N ILE A 61 -7.36 -9.53 -18.60
CA ILE A 61 -7.34 -10.04 -19.97
C ILE A 61 -8.25 -11.25 -20.16
N PHE A 62 -8.80 -11.81 -19.08
CA PHE A 62 -9.78 -12.88 -19.16
C PHE A 62 -11.16 -12.38 -19.61
N GLU A 63 -11.59 -12.79 -20.80
CA GLU A 63 -12.86 -12.35 -21.42
C GLU A 63 -14.09 -12.64 -20.55
N GLY A 64 -14.07 -13.71 -19.76
CA GLY A 64 -15.16 -14.03 -18.84
C GLY A 64 -15.41 -12.97 -17.76
N ASN A 65 -14.47 -12.05 -17.54
CA ASN A 65 -14.59 -10.97 -16.57
C ASN A 65 -15.26 -9.70 -17.11
N GLU A 66 -15.68 -9.66 -18.39
CA GLU A 66 -16.30 -8.47 -18.99
C GLU A 66 -17.45 -7.90 -18.16
N LYS A 67 -18.34 -8.76 -17.63
CA LYS A 67 -19.46 -8.31 -16.77
C LYS A 67 -18.98 -7.68 -15.46
N TRP A 68 -17.91 -8.20 -14.88
CA TRP A 68 -17.31 -7.66 -13.67
C TRP A 68 -16.68 -6.28 -13.93
N TRP A 69 -15.91 -6.14 -15.01
CA TRP A 69 -15.33 -4.85 -15.40
C TRP A 69 -16.41 -3.79 -15.67
N ASN A 70 -17.48 -4.16 -16.38
CA ASN A 70 -18.63 -3.27 -16.60
C ASN A 70 -19.30 -2.86 -15.29
N TYR A 71 -19.43 -3.78 -14.34
CA TYR A 71 -19.97 -3.48 -13.02
C TYR A 71 -19.07 -2.50 -12.24
N VAL A 72 -17.77 -2.78 -12.15
CA VAL A 72 -16.82 -1.93 -11.40
C VAL A 72 -16.73 -0.54 -12.03
N TYR A 73 -16.66 -0.47 -13.36
CA TYR A 73 -16.64 0.80 -14.07
C TYR A 73 -17.88 1.64 -13.72
N LYS A 74 -19.09 1.08 -13.91
CA LYS A 74 -20.34 1.82 -13.75
C LYS A 74 -20.67 2.16 -12.29
N ASN A 75 -20.44 1.24 -11.36
CA ASN A 75 -20.94 1.37 -9.98
C ASN A 75 -19.88 1.81 -8.99
N VAL A 76 -18.59 1.70 -9.33
CA VAL A 76 -17.49 2.12 -8.45
C VAL A 76 -16.75 3.29 -9.08
N PHE A 77 -16.18 3.10 -10.27
CA PHE A 77 -15.32 4.10 -10.89
C PHE A 77 -16.07 5.39 -11.28
N GLU A 78 -17.22 5.29 -11.97
CA GLU A 78 -18.02 6.46 -12.34
C GLU A 78 -18.59 7.21 -11.12
N GLU A 79 -18.96 6.49 -10.06
CA GLU A 79 -19.42 7.11 -8.81
C GLU A 79 -18.28 7.82 -8.08
N ASP A 80 -17.09 7.22 -8.05
CA ASP A 80 -15.91 7.86 -7.46
C ASP A 80 -15.48 9.12 -8.22
N LYS A 81 -15.60 9.16 -9.56
CA LYS A 81 -15.32 10.38 -10.34
C LYS A 81 -16.24 11.55 -10.00
N LYS A 82 -17.43 11.28 -9.45
CA LYS A 82 -18.38 12.32 -9.02
C LYS A 82 -18.08 12.82 -7.61
N ARG A 83 -17.24 12.09 -6.86
CA ARG A 83 -16.88 12.39 -5.48
C ARG A 83 -15.63 13.26 -5.42
N ASN A 84 -15.63 14.22 -4.50
CA ASN A 84 -14.48 15.11 -4.27
C ASN A 84 -13.51 14.58 -3.21
N ASP A 85 -13.92 13.57 -2.42
CA ASP A 85 -13.11 12.97 -1.37
C ASP A 85 -12.24 11.81 -1.87
N ILE A 86 -12.39 11.41 -3.14
CA ILE A 86 -11.56 10.40 -3.78
C ILE A 86 -10.66 11.06 -4.83
N SER A 87 -9.35 10.88 -4.65
CA SER A 87 -8.37 11.27 -5.66
C SER A 87 -8.23 10.14 -6.69
N ILE A 88 -8.33 10.51 -7.97
CA ILE A 88 -8.07 9.63 -9.12
C ILE A 88 -6.66 9.95 -9.65
N SER A 89 -5.83 8.94 -9.85
CA SER A 89 -4.49 9.11 -10.39
C SER A 89 -4.53 9.29 -11.91
N ASN A 90 -3.49 9.95 -12.44
CA ASN A 90 -3.36 10.27 -13.86
C ASN A 90 -3.53 9.04 -14.78
N GLU A 91 -3.13 7.85 -14.34
CA GLU A 91 -3.33 6.61 -15.10
C GLU A 91 -4.80 6.26 -15.32
N PHE A 92 -5.68 6.61 -14.37
CA PHE A 92 -7.11 6.30 -14.40
C PHE A 92 -7.97 7.46 -14.92
N GLU A 93 -7.47 8.70 -14.93
CA GLU A 93 -8.24 9.89 -15.35
C GLU A 93 -8.90 9.74 -16.73
N ASN A 94 -8.17 9.14 -17.67
CA ASN A 94 -8.58 8.98 -19.08
C ASN A 94 -9.45 7.75 -19.35
N VAL A 95 -9.80 6.97 -18.31
CA VAL A 95 -10.66 5.80 -18.47
C VAL A 95 -12.08 6.26 -18.83
N ALA A 96 -12.53 5.82 -20.01
CA ALA A 96 -13.81 6.16 -20.62
C ALA A 96 -14.67 4.92 -20.92
N ASN A 97 -14.11 3.71 -20.81
CA ASN A 97 -14.80 2.46 -21.05
C ASN A 97 -14.36 1.41 -20.02
N ALA A 98 -15.19 0.39 -19.82
CA ALA A 98 -14.93 -0.65 -18.83
C ALA A 98 -13.96 -1.72 -19.33
N PHE A 99 -14.25 -2.30 -20.49
CA PHE A 99 -13.61 -3.53 -20.95
C PHE A 99 -13.25 -3.49 -22.43
N LEU A 100 -12.02 -3.88 -22.74
CA LEU A 100 -11.56 -4.20 -24.09
C LEU A 100 -11.03 -5.63 -24.12
N LYS A 101 -11.48 -6.41 -25.10
CA LYS A 101 -11.01 -7.77 -25.34
C LYS A 101 -9.57 -7.79 -25.83
N GLY A 102 -8.75 -8.70 -25.28
CA GLY A 102 -7.34 -8.86 -25.62
C GLY A 102 -6.40 -7.89 -24.90
N ILE A 103 -5.14 -7.87 -25.30
CA ILE A 103 -4.12 -6.93 -24.80
C ILE A 103 -3.95 -5.81 -25.82
N SER A 104 -3.96 -4.56 -25.36
CA SER A 104 -3.65 -3.41 -26.20
C SER A 104 -2.84 -2.36 -25.45
N ASP A 105 -1.58 -2.21 -25.84
CA ASP A 105 -0.61 -1.31 -25.19
C ASP A 105 -0.98 0.18 -25.29
N ASN A 106 -1.88 0.53 -26.21
CA ASN A 106 -2.27 1.92 -26.48
C ASN A 106 -3.64 2.30 -25.88
N ASN A 107 -4.39 1.35 -25.32
CA ASN A 107 -5.78 1.59 -24.94
C ASN A 107 -5.94 1.88 -23.44
N LYS A 108 -5.30 2.97 -22.99
CA LYS A 108 -5.42 3.53 -21.63
C LYS A 108 -6.81 4.11 -21.31
N THR A 109 -7.75 4.02 -22.25
CA THR A 109 -9.14 4.47 -22.08
C THR A 109 -10.07 3.37 -21.55
N TYR A 110 -9.58 2.14 -21.41
CA TYR A 110 -10.36 1.02 -20.88
C TYR A 110 -9.85 0.60 -19.50
N LEU A 111 -10.76 0.45 -18.54
CA LEU A 111 -10.40 0.18 -17.14
C LEU A 111 -9.58 -1.11 -17.01
N ASN A 112 -10.00 -2.20 -17.66
CA ASN A 112 -9.26 -3.46 -17.63
C ASN A 112 -7.84 -3.32 -18.20
N GLN A 113 -7.63 -2.52 -19.24
CA GLN A 113 -6.31 -2.30 -19.83
C GLN A 113 -5.41 -1.46 -18.91
N VAL A 114 -5.96 -0.43 -18.25
CA VAL A 114 -5.22 0.35 -17.24
C VAL A 114 -4.81 -0.55 -16.07
N CYS A 115 -5.70 -1.42 -15.61
CA CYS A 115 -5.41 -2.42 -14.60
C CYS A 115 -4.35 -3.44 -15.07
N HIS A 116 -4.43 -3.95 -16.30
CA HIS A 116 -3.41 -4.83 -16.87
C HIS A 116 -2.02 -4.19 -16.81
N ALA A 117 -1.89 -2.97 -17.33
CA ALA A 117 -0.63 -2.22 -17.31
C ALA A 117 -0.15 -1.97 -15.87
N ALA A 118 -1.07 -1.71 -14.93
CA ALA A 118 -0.73 -1.52 -13.53
C ALA A 118 -0.18 -2.77 -12.86
N LEU A 119 -0.82 -3.91 -13.08
CA LEU A 119 -0.46 -5.18 -12.44
C LEU A 119 0.88 -5.75 -12.94
N LEU A 120 1.39 -5.27 -14.06
CA LEU A 120 2.73 -5.56 -14.57
C LEU A 120 3.84 -4.71 -13.92
N LYS A 121 3.50 -3.59 -13.25
CA LYS A 121 4.51 -2.74 -12.60
C LYS A 121 5.13 -3.46 -11.39
N THR A 122 6.42 -3.24 -11.16
CA THR A 122 7.11 -3.72 -9.96
C THR A 122 6.52 -3.03 -8.73
N GLU A 123 6.35 -3.79 -7.65
CA GLU A 123 5.79 -3.27 -6.39
C GLU A 123 6.74 -2.26 -5.69
N LYS A 124 7.98 -2.13 -6.21
CA LYS A 124 9.13 -1.51 -5.55
C LYS A 124 9.06 0.01 -5.33
N THR A 125 8.04 0.74 -5.79
CA THR A 125 8.07 2.23 -5.77
C THR A 125 6.80 2.95 -5.35
N THR A 126 5.70 2.29 -4.97
CA THR A 126 4.43 3.01 -4.78
C THR A 126 3.51 2.36 -3.75
N VAL A 127 3.90 2.37 -2.48
CA VAL A 127 2.96 2.05 -1.38
C VAL A 127 2.30 3.35 -0.88
N ASN A 128 0.97 3.35 -0.80
CA ASN A 128 0.12 4.48 -0.41
C ASN A 128 0.19 5.72 -1.35
N THR A 129 0.44 5.56 -2.65
CA THR A 129 0.18 6.63 -3.64
C THR A 129 -1.25 6.55 -4.13
N THR A 130 -1.88 7.67 -4.51
CA THR A 130 -3.21 7.68 -5.16
C THR A 130 -3.34 6.59 -6.22
N TYR A 131 -2.28 6.42 -7.02
CA TYR A 131 -2.18 5.35 -8.00
C TYR A 131 -2.40 3.95 -7.42
N ILE A 132 -1.63 3.52 -6.41
CA ILE A 132 -1.82 2.16 -5.86
C ILE A 132 -3.19 2.02 -5.19
N GLN A 133 -3.71 3.11 -4.61
CA GLN A 133 -5.07 3.11 -4.05
C GLN A 133 -6.11 2.80 -5.13
N ASN A 134 -6.01 3.48 -6.28
CA ASN A 134 -6.89 3.23 -7.40
C ASN A 134 -6.69 1.84 -8.01
N VAL A 135 -5.45 1.32 -8.08
CA VAL A 135 -5.20 -0.06 -8.54
C VAL A 135 -5.92 -1.08 -7.66
N TRP A 136 -5.77 -1.01 -6.34
CA TRP A 136 -6.50 -1.91 -5.45
C TRP A 136 -8.01 -1.68 -5.53
N ARG A 137 -8.45 -0.43 -5.56
CA ARG A 137 -9.88 -0.11 -5.57
C ARG A 137 -10.60 -0.59 -6.84
N TYR A 138 -9.95 -0.50 -8.00
CA TYR A 138 -10.59 -0.76 -9.30
C TYR A 138 -10.20 -2.10 -9.94
N CYS A 139 -9.06 -2.67 -9.56
CA CYS A 139 -8.56 -3.89 -10.18
C CYS A 139 -8.68 -5.13 -9.29
N SER A 140 -8.83 -4.95 -7.97
CA SER A 140 -8.93 -6.09 -7.04
C SER A 140 -10.34 -6.66 -7.00
N THR A 141 -10.47 -7.88 -6.48
CA THR A 141 -11.75 -8.57 -6.34
C THR A 141 -12.74 -7.71 -5.54
N SER A 142 -12.26 -7.02 -4.49
CA SER A 142 -13.11 -6.17 -3.66
C SER A 142 -12.51 -4.78 -3.42
N PRO A 143 -13.25 -3.70 -3.70
CA PRO A 143 -12.74 -2.32 -3.60
C PRO A 143 -12.32 -1.92 -2.18
N ASP A 144 -12.76 -2.66 -1.16
CA ASP A 144 -12.40 -2.46 0.23
C ASP A 144 -11.08 -3.16 0.64
N LEU A 145 -10.51 -4.04 -0.18
CA LEU A 145 -9.21 -4.68 0.08
C LEU A 145 -8.10 -3.64 0.23
N PHE A 146 -8.18 -2.54 -0.52
CA PHE A 146 -7.28 -1.41 -0.29
C PHE A 146 -7.34 -0.95 1.17
N PHE A 147 -8.54 -0.68 1.69
CA PHE A 147 -8.72 -0.16 3.04
C PHE A 147 -8.44 -1.20 4.12
N ARG A 148 -8.63 -2.49 3.83
CA ARG A 148 -8.46 -3.57 4.80
C ARG A 148 -7.03 -4.10 4.92
N SER A 149 -6.25 -4.15 3.84
CA SER A 149 -4.98 -4.89 3.85
C SER A 149 -3.75 -4.11 3.39
N LYS A 150 -3.89 -3.04 2.59
CA LYS A 150 -2.75 -2.45 1.88
C LYS A 150 -2.70 -0.92 1.79
N GLY A 151 -3.67 -0.19 2.33
CA GLY A 151 -3.96 1.13 1.81
C GLY A 151 -4.20 2.27 2.77
N THR A 152 -4.93 2.04 3.86
CA THR A 152 -5.15 3.10 4.84
C THR A 152 -4.13 2.93 5.94
N GLU A 153 -3.24 3.92 6.05
CA GLU A 153 -2.41 4.09 7.25
C GLU A 153 -3.35 4.08 8.46
N PRO A 154 -3.26 3.08 9.37
CA PRO A 154 -4.04 3.10 10.60
C PRO A 154 -3.79 4.43 11.30
N LYS A 155 -4.75 4.99 12.04
CA LYS A 155 -4.49 6.25 12.76
C LYS A 155 -3.78 5.94 14.09
N PRO A 156 -2.46 6.16 14.23
CA PRO A 156 -1.80 5.95 15.51
C PRO A 156 -2.03 7.15 16.43
N LYS A 157 -1.70 6.96 17.71
CA LYS A 157 -1.45 8.05 18.67
C LYS A 157 0.01 8.50 18.57
N THR A 158 0.21 9.79 18.49
CA THR A 158 1.52 10.45 18.59
C THR A 158 2.04 10.43 20.03
N LEU A 159 3.31 10.79 20.26
CA LEU A 159 3.85 10.94 21.62
C LEU A 159 3.04 11.94 22.45
N ALA A 160 2.56 13.02 21.83
CA ALA A 160 1.70 14.01 22.46
C ALA A 160 0.34 13.42 22.88
N GLU A 161 -0.35 12.69 22.00
CA GLU A 161 -1.65 12.08 22.29
C GLU A 161 -1.56 10.92 23.29
N ALA A 162 -0.43 10.22 23.30
CA ALA A 162 -0.15 9.16 24.26
C ALA A 162 0.30 9.67 25.63
N ASN A 163 0.42 11.00 25.83
CA ASN A 163 0.98 11.62 27.04
C ASN A 163 2.35 11.03 27.41
N SER A 164 3.18 10.72 26.41
CA SER A 164 4.52 10.19 26.63
C SER A 164 5.41 11.26 27.26
N GLN A 165 6.23 10.87 28.25
CA GLN A 165 7.23 11.76 28.80
C GLN A 165 8.28 12.07 27.71
N VAL A 166 8.49 13.35 27.45
CA VAL A 166 9.51 13.84 26.51
C VAL A 166 10.51 14.71 27.24
N GLU A 167 11.78 14.55 26.89
CA GLU A 167 12.89 15.32 27.43
C GLU A 167 13.26 16.43 26.44
N THR A 168 13.36 17.67 26.91
CA THR A 168 13.50 18.88 26.07
C THR A 168 14.76 18.92 25.23
N ASP A 169 15.81 18.20 25.64
CA ASP A 169 17.10 18.10 24.94
C ASP A 169 17.16 16.92 23.94
N LYS A 170 16.09 16.11 23.84
CA LYS A 170 16.00 14.98 22.92
C LYS A 170 15.19 15.34 21.68
N LEU A 171 15.35 14.58 20.61
CA LEU A 171 14.61 14.77 19.35
C LEU A 171 13.09 14.87 19.59
N SER A 172 12.55 14.07 20.50
CA SER A 172 11.12 14.10 20.87
C SER A 172 10.66 15.39 21.55
N GLY A 173 11.52 16.07 22.32
CA GLY A 173 11.19 17.30 23.03
C GLY A 173 11.43 18.59 22.26
N ILE A 174 12.08 18.52 21.08
CA ILE A 174 12.41 19.69 20.26
C ILE A 174 11.18 20.15 19.47
N GLY A 175 10.86 21.44 19.61
CA GLY A 175 9.77 22.10 18.90
C GLY A 175 8.45 21.33 19.00
N ASN A 176 7.89 20.97 17.85
CA ASN A 176 6.62 20.25 17.74
C ASN A 176 6.78 18.76 17.39
N ASN A 177 8.01 18.21 17.44
CA ASN A 177 8.29 16.84 16.99
C ASN A 177 7.41 15.78 17.68
N LYS A 178 7.08 15.95 18.97
CA LYS A 178 6.17 15.05 19.70
C LYS A 178 4.76 14.91 19.09
N ASN A 179 4.32 15.87 18.28
CA ASN A 179 3.03 15.83 17.60
C ASN A 179 3.09 15.04 16.27
N ASP A 180 4.29 14.72 15.80
CA ASP A 180 4.50 13.98 14.55
C ASP A 180 5.04 12.57 14.83
N LEU A 181 5.81 12.37 15.90
CA LEU A 181 6.39 11.08 16.28
C LEU A 181 5.32 10.12 16.82
N VAL A 182 5.29 8.90 16.29
CA VAL A 182 4.35 7.86 16.74
C VAL A 182 4.85 7.18 18.00
N ALA A 183 3.96 7.00 18.98
CA ALA A 183 4.30 6.39 20.27
C ALA A 183 4.47 4.86 20.19
N ASP A 184 5.43 4.33 20.95
CA ASP A 184 5.58 2.89 21.18
C ASP A 184 4.62 2.42 22.30
N ILE A 185 3.36 2.24 21.92
CA ILE A 185 2.30 1.74 22.80
C ILE A 185 1.49 0.66 22.09
N LYS A 186 0.87 -0.25 22.86
CA LYS A 186 0.10 -1.37 22.31
C LYS A 186 -1.04 -0.91 21.37
N ASP A 187 -1.68 0.21 21.69
CA ASP A 187 -2.74 0.81 20.84
C ASP A 187 -2.27 1.14 19.42
N ASN A 188 -0.96 1.32 19.21
CA ASN A 188 -0.38 1.63 17.90
C ASN A 188 0.16 0.40 17.16
N GLU A 189 -0.04 -0.81 17.69
CA GLU A 189 0.49 -2.05 17.10
C GLU A 189 0.15 -2.20 15.62
N ASP A 190 -1.11 -1.98 15.25
CA ASP A 190 -1.57 -2.09 13.87
C ASP A 190 -0.85 -1.10 12.96
N TRP A 191 -0.64 0.14 13.42
CA TRP A 191 0.12 1.14 12.66
C TRP A 191 1.59 0.75 12.51
N TRP A 192 2.23 0.23 13.56
CA TRP A 192 3.62 -0.18 13.50
C TRP A 192 3.84 -1.36 12.55
N ASN A 193 2.97 -2.37 12.62
CA ASN A 193 2.98 -3.51 11.70
C ASN A 193 2.70 -3.06 10.27
N TRP A 194 1.78 -2.11 10.10
CA TRP A 194 1.54 -1.47 8.81
C TRP A 194 2.76 -0.71 8.31
N ALA A 195 3.38 0.15 9.13
CA ALA A 195 4.53 0.98 8.77
C ALA A 195 5.73 0.12 8.39
N PHE A 196 5.98 -0.97 9.12
CA PHE A 196 7.02 -1.93 8.76
C PHE A 196 6.76 -2.55 7.38
N SER A 197 5.61 -3.20 7.19
CA SER A 197 5.29 -3.93 5.96
C SER A 197 5.21 -3.01 4.75
N ASN A 198 4.69 -1.79 4.94
CA ASN A 198 4.36 -0.86 3.85
C ASN A 198 5.44 0.19 3.58
N ARG A 199 6.27 0.55 4.57
CA ARG A 199 7.30 1.58 4.41
C ARG A 199 8.70 0.99 4.42
N LEU A 200 9.03 0.15 5.40
CA LEU A 200 10.41 -0.30 5.62
C LEU A 200 10.77 -1.55 4.82
N GLU A 201 9.94 -2.60 4.84
CA GLU A 201 10.25 -3.92 4.30
C GLU A 201 10.63 -3.89 2.81
N SER A 202 9.92 -3.08 2.02
CA SER A 202 10.19 -2.91 0.58
C SER A 202 11.58 -2.32 0.29
N LEU A 203 12.13 -1.54 1.22
CA LEU A 203 13.43 -0.87 1.08
C LEU A 203 14.59 -1.71 1.57
N LYS A 204 14.35 -2.70 2.45
CA LYS A 204 15.41 -3.59 2.95
C LYS A 204 16.09 -4.39 1.83
N LYS A 205 15.42 -4.57 0.69
CA LYS A 205 15.97 -5.20 -0.52
C LYS A 205 17.03 -4.35 -1.22
N ASP A 206 17.13 -3.07 -0.87
CA ASP A 206 18.17 -2.15 -1.32
C ASP A 206 18.83 -1.51 -0.09
N ALA A 207 19.70 -2.29 0.56
CA ALA A 207 20.34 -1.94 1.83
C ALA A 207 21.14 -0.62 1.76
N ASN A 208 21.45 -0.11 0.56
CA ASN A 208 22.13 1.16 0.40
C ASN A 208 21.22 2.36 0.69
N ASN A 209 19.90 2.19 0.77
CA ASN A 209 18.96 3.29 0.97
C ASN A 209 18.45 3.47 2.40
N ILE A 210 18.80 2.57 3.33
CA ILE A 210 18.43 2.67 4.76
C ILE A 210 19.67 2.61 5.66
N SER A 211 19.64 3.32 6.77
CA SER A 211 20.67 3.31 7.82
C SER A 211 20.77 1.94 8.47
N ASP A 212 21.94 1.63 9.05
CA ASP A 212 22.20 0.32 9.66
C ASP A 212 21.22 0.01 10.81
N THR A 213 20.82 1.04 11.56
CA THR A 213 19.77 0.97 12.59
C THR A 213 18.49 0.31 12.08
N PHE A 214 18.00 0.71 10.90
CA PHE A 214 16.73 0.20 10.35
C PHE A 214 16.90 -1.09 9.52
N LYS A 215 18.14 -1.49 9.19
CA LYS A 215 18.40 -2.80 8.56
C LYS A 215 18.12 -3.97 9.50
N ALA A 216 18.35 -3.80 10.79
CA ALA A 216 18.14 -4.83 11.80
C ALA A 216 16.65 -5.13 12.06
N VAL A 217 15.75 -4.18 11.78
CA VAL A 217 14.33 -4.29 12.08
C VAL A 217 13.66 -5.46 11.33
N THR A 218 13.09 -6.43 12.04
CA THR A 218 12.40 -7.60 11.47
C THR A 218 10.89 -7.61 11.69
N SER A 219 10.35 -6.70 12.49
CA SER A 219 8.90 -6.58 12.71
C SER A 219 8.48 -5.12 12.91
N GLY A 220 7.17 -4.85 12.87
CA GLY A 220 6.62 -3.54 13.20
C GLY A 220 6.54 -3.29 14.69
N TYR A 221 5.59 -3.93 15.35
CA TYR A 221 5.45 -3.89 16.79
C TYR A 221 6.12 -5.10 17.45
N GLY A 222 6.62 -4.94 18.67
CA GLY A 222 7.22 -6.05 19.41
C GLY A 222 7.87 -5.64 20.72
N THR A 223 8.37 -6.63 21.45
CA THR A 223 9.12 -6.43 22.70
C THR A 223 10.64 -6.42 22.48
N ASP A 224 11.11 -6.74 21.27
CA ASP A 224 12.53 -6.73 20.93
C ASP A 224 13.00 -5.30 20.69
N GLU A 225 13.88 -4.82 21.57
CA GLU A 225 14.39 -3.44 21.58
C GLU A 225 15.18 -3.07 20.32
N ASN A 226 15.75 -4.07 19.63
CA ASN A 226 16.65 -3.85 18.50
C ASN A 226 16.02 -4.21 17.15
N ASN A 227 14.99 -5.06 17.15
CA ASN A 227 14.45 -5.61 15.91
C ASN A 227 13.00 -5.22 15.62
N SER A 228 12.28 -4.60 16.56
CA SER A 228 10.94 -4.09 16.26
C SER A 228 10.99 -2.60 15.92
N LEU A 229 10.28 -2.21 14.86
CA LEU A 229 10.28 -0.82 14.36
C LEU A 229 9.88 0.16 15.46
N SER A 230 8.82 -0.17 16.20
CA SER A 230 8.34 0.60 17.36
C SER A 230 9.44 0.92 18.38
N LYS A 231 10.21 -0.08 18.80
CA LYS A 231 11.29 0.08 19.78
C LYS A 231 12.48 0.82 19.22
N VAL A 232 12.90 0.49 17.99
CA VAL A 232 14.01 1.15 17.32
C VAL A 232 13.74 2.65 17.15
N CYS A 233 12.52 2.98 16.75
CA CYS A 233 12.02 4.33 16.65
C CYS A 233 12.02 5.04 18.01
N ASP A 234 11.37 4.48 19.04
CA ASP A 234 11.34 5.05 20.40
C ASP A 234 12.75 5.34 20.94
N ALA A 235 13.69 4.42 20.73
CA ALA A 235 15.10 4.61 21.07
C ALA A 235 15.75 5.78 20.32
N GLN A 236 15.40 6.01 19.05
CA GLN A 236 15.94 7.15 18.29
C GLN A 236 15.42 8.49 18.83
N TYR A 237 14.16 8.60 19.22
CA TYR A 237 13.60 9.90 19.61
C TYR A 237 14.11 10.39 20.98
N LYS A 238 14.66 9.46 21.77
CA LYS A 238 15.30 9.70 23.07
C LYS A 238 16.77 10.09 22.93
N LYS A 239 17.30 10.17 21.71
CA LYS A 239 18.66 10.67 21.43
C LYS A 239 18.68 12.20 21.32
N PRO A 240 19.81 12.85 21.62
CA PRO A 240 19.98 14.28 21.42
C PRO A 240 19.92 14.64 19.92
N SER A 241 19.50 15.86 19.57
CA SER A 241 19.45 16.28 18.15
C SER A 241 20.80 16.28 17.45
N SER A 242 21.90 16.37 18.21
CA SER A 242 23.28 16.26 17.70
C SER A 242 23.59 14.91 17.04
N ASP A 243 22.78 13.88 17.29
CA ASP A 243 22.93 12.56 16.66
C ASP A 243 22.28 12.50 15.27
N PHE A 244 21.65 13.59 14.84
CA PHE A 244 20.99 13.74 13.55
C PHE A 244 21.62 14.90 12.77
N SER A 245 21.40 14.92 11.46
CA SER A 245 21.88 16.00 10.60
C SER A 245 20.89 16.27 9.48
N ASP A 246 20.70 17.54 9.13
CA ASP A 246 20.02 17.95 7.90
C ASP A 246 20.98 18.07 6.70
N ASP A 247 22.28 17.92 6.91
CA ASP A 247 23.32 18.00 5.88
C ASP A 247 23.50 16.66 5.16
N SER A 248 23.09 16.61 3.89
CA SER A 248 23.21 15.42 3.03
C SER A 248 24.64 15.00 2.74
N THR A 249 25.64 15.85 3.00
CA THR A 249 27.06 15.53 2.82
C THR A 249 27.67 14.83 4.03
N ASN A 250 26.90 14.68 5.13
CA ASN A 250 27.36 14.03 6.34
C ASN A 250 27.73 12.55 6.07
N THR A 251 29.01 12.23 6.25
CA THR A 251 29.57 10.89 6.03
C THR A 251 29.28 9.91 7.17
N ASP A 252 28.89 10.40 8.34
CA ASP A 252 28.73 9.62 9.57
C ASP A 252 27.37 8.92 9.67
N GLY A 253 26.56 9.01 8.60
CA GLY A 253 25.25 8.37 8.52
C GLY A 253 24.13 9.09 9.28
N LYS A 254 24.41 10.22 9.97
CA LYS A 254 23.41 10.98 10.75
C LYS A 254 22.27 11.50 9.89
N TYR A 255 22.59 11.97 8.68
CA TYR A 255 21.58 12.42 7.71
C TYR A 255 20.63 11.29 7.30
N LYS A 256 21.20 10.14 6.96
CA LYS A 256 20.45 8.96 6.56
C LYS A 256 19.56 8.43 7.69
N LEU A 257 20.10 8.39 8.91
CA LEU A 257 19.34 8.03 10.11
C LEU A 257 18.16 8.99 10.32
N LYS A 258 18.37 10.30 10.16
CA LYS A 258 17.30 11.29 10.26
C LYS A 258 16.21 11.03 9.21
N GLN A 259 16.58 10.77 7.95
CA GLN A 259 15.62 10.47 6.89
C GLN A 259 14.80 9.22 7.20
N ASP A 260 15.42 8.18 7.75
CA ASP A 260 14.70 6.97 8.15
C ASP A 260 13.74 7.23 9.31
N VAL A 261 14.13 8.03 10.31
CA VAL A 261 13.22 8.45 11.39
C VAL A 261 12.06 9.26 10.81
N ASP A 262 12.35 10.32 10.04
CA ASP A 262 11.32 11.13 9.37
C ASP A 262 10.34 10.26 8.57
N ARG A 263 10.82 9.17 7.93
CA ARG A 263 10.02 8.30 7.06
C ARG A 263 9.24 7.22 7.79
N PHE A 264 9.83 6.55 8.77
CA PHE A 264 9.27 5.33 9.36
C PHE A 264 8.63 5.57 10.73
N CYS A 265 8.97 6.66 11.38
CA CYS A 265 8.65 6.92 12.77
C CYS A 265 7.61 8.04 12.97
N THR A 266 7.21 8.72 11.89
CA THR A 266 6.28 9.84 11.93
C THR A 266 4.92 9.54 11.29
N LEU A 267 3.89 10.26 11.77
CA LEU A 267 2.55 10.24 11.24
C LEU A 267 2.49 10.87 9.85
N GLY A 268 1.97 10.12 8.88
CA GLY A 268 1.84 10.58 7.50
C GLY A 268 3.17 10.56 6.71
N LYS A 269 3.13 11.14 5.50
CA LYS A 269 4.29 11.20 4.59
C LYS A 269 5.02 12.53 4.70
N ASN A 270 6.35 12.48 4.53
CA ASN A 270 7.22 13.65 4.35
C ASN A 270 7.21 14.64 5.52
N LYS A 271 6.96 14.16 6.74
CA LYS A 271 7.21 14.97 7.93
C LYS A 271 8.72 15.14 8.09
N LYS A 272 9.14 16.37 8.27
CA LYS A 272 10.53 16.70 8.55
C LYS A 272 10.60 17.16 10.00
N LEU A 273 11.23 16.36 10.85
CA LEU A 273 11.43 16.73 12.25
C LEU A 273 12.44 17.88 12.34
N SER A 274 12.22 18.78 13.29
CA SER A 274 13.16 19.86 13.59
C SER A 274 14.32 19.36 14.42
N LEU A 275 15.51 19.93 14.21
CA LEU A 275 16.69 19.71 15.05
C LEU A 275 16.98 20.89 16.00
N SER A 276 16.21 21.98 15.88
CA SER A 276 16.30 23.22 16.67
C SER A 276 14.96 23.93 16.83
#